data_AF-A0A844HQN7-F1
#
_entry.id   AF-A0A844HQN7-F1
#
_cell.length_a   1.000
_cell.length_b   1.000
_cell.length_c   1.000
_cell.angle_alpha   90.00
_cell.angle_beta   90.00
_cell.angle_gamma   90.00
#
_symmetry.space_group_name_H-M   'P 1'
#
loop_
_entity.id
_entity.type
_entity.pdbx_description
1 polymer ?
#
loop_
_entity_poly.entity_id
_entity_poly.type
_entity_poly.pdbx_seq_one_letter_code
_entity_poly.pdbx_strand_id
1 'polypeptide(L)'
;MSRDLSGRLVDKNPSFTAIAPNITPASRIADWSDADLARAIREGLRPDGSLIGPPMPFTMYRGLGDEDLASIVMYLRSIPAVEGDPGKSEYAIPLPPAYGPPIASVTPPARGVSAEYGAYLAGPISHCMECHTPMGPQGPMVDKRLGAGGFEFHGPWGVAVAANLTNGPDGLVDYSDGELKVMITQAKRPDGTAMLPPMPYPYLAKMTPEDLDAIVLYLRKLPALPDQE
;
A
#
# COMPACT_ATOMS: atom_id res chain seq x y z
N MET A 1 -8.04 23.36 10.62
CA MET A 1 -6.87 22.91 9.82
C MET A 1 -6.91 21.40 9.76
N SER A 2 -6.59 20.79 8.61
CA SER A 2 -6.54 19.33 8.51
C SER A 2 -5.46 18.78 9.46
N ARG A 3 -5.72 17.65 10.11
CA ARG A 3 -4.75 16.91 10.94
C ARG A 3 -4.16 15.71 10.18
N ASP A 4 -4.20 15.75 8.85
CA ASP A 4 -3.65 14.69 8.02
C ASP A 4 -2.19 14.43 8.37
N LEU A 5 -1.80 13.15 8.34
CA LEU A 5 -0.42 12.70 8.58
C LEU A 5 0.13 13.00 9.99
N SER A 6 -0.68 13.51 10.93
CA SER A 6 -0.28 13.73 12.32
C SER A 6 -0.30 12.46 13.19
N GLY A 7 -0.54 11.30 12.58
CA GLY A 7 -0.60 9.99 13.23
C GLY A 7 -1.97 9.63 13.84
N ARG A 8 -2.16 8.33 14.08
CA ARG A 8 -3.37 7.72 14.67
C ARG A 8 -3.10 6.30 15.13
N LEU A 9 -3.97 5.75 15.99
CA LEU A 9 -4.05 4.30 16.16
C LEU A 9 -4.43 3.65 14.83
N VAL A 10 -3.64 2.69 14.38
CA VAL A 10 -3.87 1.94 13.13
C VAL A 10 -4.56 0.62 13.43
N ASP A 11 -3.99 -0.13 14.38
CA ASP A 11 -4.50 -1.45 14.75
C ASP A 11 -4.08 -1.79 16.19
N LYS A 12 -4.92 -2.58 16.86
CA LYS A 12 -4.66 -3.14 18.19
C LYS A 12 -5.14 -4.58 18.22
N ASN A 13 -4.20 -5.51 18.32
CA ASN A 13 -4.46 -6.94 18.39
C ASN A 13 -3.48 -7.61 19.38
N PRO A 14 -3.60 -8.91 19.67
CA PRO A 14 -2.69 -9.59 20.61
C PRO A 14 -1.20 -9.57 20.23
N SER A 15 -0.88 -9.41 18.94
CA SER A 15 0.50 -9.39 18.44
C SER A 15 1.15 -8.01 18.53
N PHE A 16 0.38 -6.93 18.39
CA PHE A 16 0.90 -5.57 18.47
C PHE A 16 -0.19 -4.51 18.67
N THR A 17 0.25 -3.36 19.19
CA THR A 17 -0.45 -2.08 19.06
C THR A 17 0.33 -1.24 18.05
N ALA A 18 -0.25 -1.01 16.86
CA ALA A 18 0.38 -0.19 15.83
C ALA A 18 -0.20 1.22 15.85
N ILE A 19 0.68 2.21 16.10
CA ILE A 19 0.35 3.63 16.05
C ILE A 19 1.12 4.24 14.88
N ALA A 20 0.40 4.78 13.90
CA ALA A 20 1.01 5.58 12.85
C ALA A 20 1.61 6.84 13.49
N PRO A 21 2.91 7.10 13.29
CA PRO A 21 3.56 8.28 13.86
C PRO A 21 3.07 9.56 13.18
N ASN A 22 3.27 10.69 13.85
CA ASN A 22 3.25 11.98 13.19
C ASN A 22 4.43 12.03 12.20
N ILE A 23 4.14 12.34 10.94
CA ILE A 23 5.12 12.48 9.86
C ILE A 23 5.01 13.86 9.19
N THR A 24 4.50 14.86 9.91
CA THR A 24 4.57 16.27 9.50
C THR A 24 5.89 16.91 9.96
N PRO A 25 6.24 18.12 9.46
CA PRO A 25 7.45 18.82 9.89
C PRO A 25 7.53 19.20 11.39
N ALA A 26 6.48 19.02 12.18
CA ALA A 26 6.52 19.19 13.65
C ALA A 26 7.00 17.93 14.40
N SER A 27 7.29 16.84 13.68
CA SER A 27 7.62 15.54 14.27
C SER A 27 9.10 15.19 14.18
N ARG A 28 9.48 14.01 14.68
CA ARG A 28 10.84 13.48 14.63
C ARG A 28 11.48 13.48 13.23
N ILE A 29 10.68 13.46 12.16
CA ILE A 29 11.24 13.44 10.80
C ILE A 29 11.87 14.78 10.40
N ALA A 30 11.58 15.87 11.13
CA ALA A 30 12.17 17.18 10.90
C ALA A 30 13.70 17.15 11.02
N ASP A 31 14.22 16.37 11.97
CA ASP A 31 15.65 16.22 12.23
C ASP A 31 16.31 15.14 11.37
N TRP A 32 15.52 14.37 10.61
CA TRP A 32 16.05 13.32 9.75
C TRP A 32 16.56 13.92 8.45
N SER A 33 17.68 13.40 7.93
CA SER A 33 18.08 13.74 6.56
C SER A 33 17.06 13.20 5.55
N ASP A 34 17.04 13.75 4.33
CA ASP A 34 16.17 13.23 3.27
C ASP A 34 16.52 11.77 2.92
N ALA A 35 17.80 11.40 3.00
CA ALA A 35 18.24 10.02 2.82
C ALA A 35 17.73 9.09 3.92
N ASP A 36 17.69 9.56 5.18
CA ASP A 36 17.14 8.76 6.28
C ASP A 36 15.63 8.61 6.18
N LEU A 37 14.91 9.67 5.81
CA LEU A 37 13.47 9.59 5.59
C LEU A 37 13.14 8.67 4.41
N ALA A 38 13.89 8.77 3.31
CA ALA A 38 13.76 7.90 2.16
C ALA A 38 14.00 6.42 2.53
N ARG A 39 15.06 6.14 3.30
CA ARG A 39 15.39 4.80 3.80
C ARG A 39 14.36 4.27 4.79
N ALA A 40 13.79 5.12 5.64
CA ALA A 40 12.71 4.74 6.53
C ALA A 40 11.42 4.36 5.78
N ILE A 41 11.08 5.08 4.71
CA ILE A 41 9.93 4.76 3.84
C ILE A 41 10.18 3.46 3.07
N ARG A 42 11.30 3.39 2.34
CA ARG A 42 11.59 2.30 1.41
C ARG A 42 11.98 1.00 2.11
N GLU A 43 12.73 1.09 3.21
CA GLU A 43 13.36 -0.08 3.83
C GLU A 43 12.92 -0.31 5.28
N GLY A 44 12.09 0.57 5.84
CA GLY A 44 11.62 0.46 7.22
C GLY A 44 12.70 0.72 8.27
N LEU A 45 13.85 1.28 7.88
CA LEU A 45 15.00 1.47 8.76
C LEU A 45 15.14 2.92 9.19
N ARG A 46 15.06 3.17 10.50
CA ARG A 46 15.23 4.50 11.10
C ARG A 46 16.70 4.92 11.16
N PRO A 47 17.00 6.23 11.36
CA PRO A 47 18.38 6.71 11.55
C PRO A 47 19.12 6.00 12.68
N ASP A 48 18.42 5.65 13.77
CA ASP A 48 18.97 4.96 14.94
C ASP A 48 19.20 3.46 14.72
N GLY A 49 18.92 2.94 13.52
CA GLY A 49 19.05 1.53 13.17
C GLY A 49 17.87 0.65 13.58
N SER A 50 16.86 1.20 14.28
CA SER A 50 15.65 0.44 14.63
C SER A 50 14.72 0.28 13.43
N LEU A 51 13.98 -0.84 13.38
CA LEU A 51 13.00 -1.10 12.33
C LEU A 51 11.61 -0.57 12.69
N ILE A 52 10.93 -0.03 11.68
CA ILE A 52 9.49 0.24 11.72
C ILE A 52 8.78 -1.10 11.57
N GLY A 53 7.90 -1.45 12.51
CA GLY A 53 7.16 -2.70 12.48
C GLY A 53 5.90 -2.65 11.61
N PRO A 54 5.14 -3.75 11.53
CA PRO A 54 3.88 -3.82 10.80
C PRO A 54 2.83 -2.80 11.33
N PRO A 55 1.79 -2.48 10.53
CA PRO A 55 1.45 -3.03 9.22
C PRO A 55 1.99 -2.20 8.02
N MET A 56 3.11 -1.51 8.17
CA MET A 56 3.66 -0.73 7.04
C MET A 56 4.15 -1.67 5.90
N PRO A 57 3.72 -1.47 4.63
CA PRO A 57 3.91 -2.43 3.54
C PRO A 57 5.30 -2.35 2.88
N PHE A 58 6.35 -2.75 3.61
CA PHE A 58 7.74 -2.67 3.11
C PHE A 58 7.99 -3.53 1.88
N THR A 59 7.29 -4.66 1.74
CA THR A 59 7.32 -5.51 0.55
C THR A 59 7.02 -4.71 -0.72
N MET A 60 6.12 -3.74 -0.64
CA MET A 60 5.78 -2.86 -1.77
C MET A 60 6.70 -1.65 -1.85
N TYR A 61 6.90 -0.93 -0.75
CA TYR A 61 7.72 0.31 -0.75
C TYR A 61 9.15 0.09 -1.22
N ARG A 62 9.71 -1.12 -1.03
CA ARG A 62 11.04 -1.49 -1.53
C ARG A 62 11.17 -1.36 -3.04
N GLY A 63 10.08 -1.50 -3.79
CA GLY A 63 10.05 -1.31 -5.24
C GLY A 63 9.82 0.13 -5.69
N LEU A 64 9.73 1.10 -4.77
CA LEU A 64 9.49 2.50 -5.10
C LEU A 64 10.73 3.12 -5.78
N GLY A 65 10.52 3.70 -6.96
CA GLY A 65 11.54 4.37 -7.76
C GLY A 65 12.11 5.59 -7.04
N ASP A 66 13.37 5.91 -7.32
CA ASP A 66 14.09 6.98 -6.62
C ASP A 66 13.41 8.36 -6.79
N GLU A 67 12.88 8.66 -7.98
CA GLU A 67 12.19 9.92 -8.26
C GLU A 67 10.87 10.06 -7.49
N ASP A 68 10.07 8.98 -7.44
CA ASP A 68 8.80 8.98 -6.72
C ASP A 68 9.04 9.00 -5.20
N LEU A 69 10.05 8.28 -4.71
CA LEU A 69 10.46 8.33 -3.31
C LEU A 69 10.92 9.74 -2.90
N ALA A 70 11.75 10.38 -3.72
CA ALA A 70 12.17 11.76 -3.49
C ALA A 70 10.98 12.73 -3.49
N SER A 71 10.00 12.51 -4.37
CA SER A 71 8.76 13.29 -4.41
C SER A 71 7.93 13.14 -3.13
N ILE A 72 7.83 11.93 -2.56
CA ILE A 72 7.17 11.71 -1.26
C ILE A 72 7.91 12.46 -0.15
N VAL A 73 9.24 12.36 -0.10
CA VAL A 73 10.07 13.08 0.89
C VAL A 73 9.80 14.59 0.79
N MET A 74 9.89 15.16 -0.41
CA MET A 74 9.63 16.59 -0.63
C MET A 74 8.20 17.00 -0.26
N TYR A 75 7.20 16.16 -0.57
CA TYR A 75 5.83 16.40 -0.15
C TYR A 75 5.72 16.48 1.37
N LEU A 76 6.31 15.52 2.11
CA LEU A 76 6.33 15.51 3.58
C LEU A 76 7.05 16.73 4.18
N ARG A 77 8.05 17.29 3.49
CA ARG A 77 8.70 18.55 3.88
C ARG A 77 7.80 19.77 3.66
N SER A 78 6.93 19.73 2.64
CA SER A 78 6.13 20.88 2.20
C SER A 78 4.81 21.07 2.93
N ILE A 79 4.27 20.01 3.54
CA ILE A 79 2.97 20.06 4.21
C ILE A 79 3.04 20.90 5.51
N PRO A 80 1.91 21.48 5.96
CA PRO A 80 1.86 22.18 7.24
C PRO A 80 2.30 21.30 8.40
N ALA A 81 3.10 21.88 9.30
CA ALA A 81 3.49 21.25 10.55
C ALA A 81 2.26 21.10 11.47
N VAL A 82 2.05 19.91 12.03
CA VAL A 82 0.97 19.63 12.99
C VAL A 82 1.58 19.08 14.26
N GLU A 83 1.47 19.85 15.35
CA GLU A 83 1.96 19.45 16.67
C GLU A 83 1.17 18.26 17.23
N GLY A 84 1.87 17.40 17.96
CA GLY A 84 1.28 16.30 18.73
C GLY A 84 2.06 14.99 18.62
N ASP A 85 2.01 14.23 19.72
CA ASP A 85 2.56 12.88 19.80
C ASP A 85 1.40 11.86 19.85
N PRO A 86 1.18 11.07 18.79
CA PRO A 86 0.15 10.04 18.77
C PRO A 86 0.51 8.83 19.65
N GLY A 87 1.73 8.75 20.18
CA GLY A 87 2.26 7.62 20.92
C GLY A 87 3.18 6.72 20.07
N LYS A 88 3.59 5.60 20.66
CA LYS A 88 4.53 4.65 20.05
C LYS A 88 3.86 3.30 19.84
N SER A 89 4.19 2.64 18.74
CA SER A 89 3.81 1.25 18.53
C SER A 89 4.51 0.33 19.53
N GLU A 90 3.81 -0.73 19.91
CA GLU A 90 4.30 -1.82 20.76
C GLU A 90 4.13 -3.14 20.02
N TYR A 91 5.19 -3.94 19.94
CA TYR A 91 5.18 -5.22 19.22
C TYR A 91 5.50 -6.35 20.19
N ALA A 92 4.56 -7.29 20.34
CA ALA A 92 4.73 -8.53 21.11
C ALA A 92 5.30 -9.67 20.25
N ILE A 93 5.61 -9.38 18.99
CA ILE A 93 6.26 -10.27 18.03
C ILE A 93 7.67 -9.77 17.73
N PRO A 94 8.63 -10.67 17.46
CA PRO A 94 9.94 -10.24 17.00
C PRO A 94 9.83 -9.61 15.61
N LEU A 95 10.47 -8.46 15.43
CA LEU A 95 10.71 -7.91 14.10
C LEU A 95 11.87 -8.68 13.44
N PRO A 96 11.89 -8.81 12.10
CA PRO A 96 13.03 -9.39 11.40
C PRO A 96 14.29 -8.53 11.61
N PRO A 97 15.50 -9.02 11.30
CA PRO A 97 16.70 -8.18 11.34
C PRO A 97 16.70 -7.10 10.24
N ALA A 98 16.04 -7.36 9.10
CA ALA A 98 15.80 -6.42 8.00
C ALA A 98 14.64 -6.92 7.12
N TYR A 99 14.00 -6.03 6.36
CA TYR A 99 12.95 -6.38 5.38
C TYR A 99 13.51 -6.83 4.01
N GLY A 100 14.82 -6.87 3.87
CA GLY A 100 15.54 -7.31 2.67
C GLY A 100 16.94 -6.70 2.60
N PRO A 101 17.71 -6.97 1.53
CA PRO A 101 19.03 -6.37 1.35
C PRO A 101 18.96 -4.84 1.21
N PRO A 102 20.04 -4.11 1.53
CA PRO A 102 20.11 -2.67 1.30
C PRO A 102 19.81 -2.29 -0.15
N ILE A 103 19.06 -1.20 -0.36
CA ILE A 103 18.70 -0.73 -1.70
C ILE A 103 19.45 0.57 -2.00
N ALA A 104 20.36 0.52 -2.97
CA ALA A 104 21.06 1.71 -3.44
C ALA A 104 20.17 2.61 -4.31
N SER A 105 19.50 2.03 -5.32
CA SER A 105 18.71 2.75 -6.30
C SER A 105 17.64 1.84 -6.90
N VAL A 106 16.51 2.43 -7.27
CA VAL A 106 15.45 1.79 -8.06
C VAL A 106 15.09 2.71 -9.22
N THR A 107 15.29 2.21 -10.45
CA THR A 107 14.84 2.89 -11.65
C THR A 107 13.37 2.53 -11.91
N PRO A 108 12.44 3.50 -11.89
CA PRO A 108 11.04 3.20 -12.22
C PRO A 108 10.91 2.87 -13.72
N PRO A 109 9.90 2.08 -14.12
CA PRO A 109 9.60 1.88 -15.52
C PRO A 109 9.19 3.21 -16.18
N ALA A 110 9.37 3.29 -17.50
CA ALA A 110 8.93 4.46 -18.26
C ALA A 110 7.42 4.66 -18.11
N ARG A 111 7.01 5.91 -17.87
CA ARG A 111 5.59 6.28 -17.76
C ARG A 111 4.88 6.04 -19.10
N GLY A 112 3.68 5.48 -19.02
CA GLY A 112 2.83 5.21 -20.18
C GLY A 112 2.04 3.91 -20.02
N VAL A 113 1.06 3.71 -20.91
CA VAL A 113 0.17 2.53 -20.85
C VAL A 113 0.94 1.26 -21.24
N SER A 114 1.54 0.63 -20.24
CA SER A 114 2.28 -0.63 -20.33
C SER A 114 2.00 -1.48 -19.09
N ALA A 115 2.19 -2.80 -19.21
CA ALA A 115 1.96 -3.69 -18.07
C ALA A 115 3.04 -3.51 -16.99
N GLU A 116 4.25 -3.13 -17.39
CA GLU A 116 5.38 -2.88 -16.51
C GLU A 116 5.14 -1.64 -15.66
N TYR A 117 4.66 -0.54 -16.27
CA TYR A 117 4.25 0.66 -15.55
C TYR A 117 3.00 0.40 -14.69
N GLY A 118 2.04 -0.38 -15.19
CA GLY A 118 0.87 -0.82 -14.43
C GLY A 118 1.24 -1.62 -13.17
N ALA A 119 2.22 -2.53 -13.27
CA ALA A 119 2.73 -3.29 -12.13
C ALA A 119 3.37 -2.38 -11.08
N TYR A 120 4.13 -1.38 -11.53
CA TYR A 120 4.73 -0.37 -10.67
C TYR A 120 3.68 0.48 -9.93
N LEU A 121 2.63 0.89 -10.65
CA LEU A 121 1.52 1.64 -10.06
C LEU A 121 0.72 0.79 -9.06
N ALA A 122 0.41 -0.47 -9.40
CA ALA A 122 -0.42 -1.34 -8.59
C ALA A 122 0.30 -1.93 -7.37
N GLY A 123 1.62 -2.13 -7.45
CA GLY A 123 2.45 -2.59 -6.35
C GLY A 123 3.04 -1.41 -5.57
N PRO A 124 4.27 -0.95 -5.90
CA PRO A 124 4.99 0.07 -5.15
C PRO A 124 4.28 1.39 -4.86
N ILE A 125 3.45 1.90 -5.78
CA ILE A 125 2.83 3.23 -5.64
C ILE A 125 1.50 3.16 -4.87
N SER A 126 0.61 2.23 -5.25
CA SER A 126 -0.77 2.21 -4.76
C SER A 126 -1.09 1.05 -3.81
N HIS A 127 -0.15 0.10 -3.67
CA HIS A 127 -0.27 -1.06 -2.78
C HIS A 127 -1.51 -1.92 -2.99
N CYS A 128 -2.07 -1.98 -4.21
CA CYS A 128 -3.19 -2.87 -4.53
C CYS A 128 -2.87 -4.31 -4.12
N MET A 129 -1.65 -4.75 -4.42
CA MET A 129 -1.17 -6.10 -4.11
C MET A 129 -0.98 -6.39 -2.62
N GLU A 130 -0.99 -5.38 -1.75
CA GLU A 130 -0.85 -5.59 -0.31
C GLU A 130 -2.15 -6.13 0.30
N CYS A 131 -3.28 -5.50 -0.02
CA CYS A 131 -4.58 -5.93 0.49
C CYS A 131 -5.19 -7.07 -0.35
N HIS A 132 -4.91 -7.10 -1.65
CA HIS A 132 -5.45 -8.12 -2.55
C HIS A 132 -4.56 -9.36 -2.67
N THR A 133 -3.68 -9.62 -1.71
CA THR A 133 -2.91 -10.86 -1.62
C THR A 133 -3.22 -11.51 -0.26
N PRO A 134 -3.45 -12.83 -0.21
CA PRO A 134 -3.75 -13.50 1.05
C PRO A 134 -2.55 -13.46 2.00
N MET A 135 -2.83 -13.47 3.30
CA MET A 135 -1.82 -13.60 4.36
C MET A 135 -1.51 -15.07 4.62
N GLY A 136 -0.22 -15.39 4.66
CA GLY A 136 0.30 -16.66 5.18
C GLY A 136 0.93 -16.48 6.57
N PRO A 137 1.48 -17.57 7.15
CA PRO A 137 2.11 -17.50 8.47
C PRO A 137 3.32 -16.56 8.57
N GLN A 138 3.95 -16.22 7.42
CA GLN A 138 5.08 -15.30 7.33
C GLN A 138 4.71 -13.91 6.78
N GLY A 139 3.41 -13.60 6.65
CA GLY A 139 2.92 -12.35 6.06
C GLY A 139 2.35 -12.52 4.64
N PRO A 140 2.25 -11.44 3.84
CA PRO A 140 1.61 -11.48 2.52
C PRO A 140 2.26 -12.51 1.59
N MET A 141 1.46 -13.35 0.93
CA MET A 141 1.93 -14.42 0.05
C MET A 141 2.28 -13.93 -1.36
N VAL A 142 3.03 -12.83 -1.47
CA VAL A 142 3.32 -12.13 -2.74
C VAL A 142 4.03 -12.98 -3.79
N ASP A 143 4.83 -13.97 -3.38
CA ASP A 143 5.58 -14.83 -4.34
C ASP A 143 4.73 -15.96 -4.95
N LYS A 144 3.61 -16.31 -4.31
CA LYS A 144 2.83 -17.51 -4.65
C LYS A 144 1.38 -17.21 -5.00
N ARG A 145 0.84 -16.13 -4.46
CA ARG A 145 -0.59 -15.81 -4.47
C ARG A 145 -0.86 -14.32 -4.75
N LEU A 146 0.05 -13.65 -5.46
CA LEU A 146 -0.07 -12.23 -5.77
C LEU A 146 -1.43 -11.91 -6.40
N GLY A 147 -2.19 -11.02 -5.79
CA GLY A 147 -3.49 -10.60 -6.32
C GLY A 147 -4.63 -11.61 -6.10
N ALA A 148 -4.42 -12.73 -5.41
CA ALA A 148 -5.46 -13.76 -5.25
C ALA A 148 -6.61 -13.39 -4.29
N GLY A 149 -6.57 -12.20 -3.67
CA GLY A 149 -7.59 -11.75 -2.73
C GLY A 149 -7.61 -12.50 -1.40
N GLY A 150 -8.74 -12.45 -0.70
CA GLY A 150 -8.99 -13.24 0.51
C GLY A 150 -8.57 -12.57 1.83
N PHE A 151 -7.95 -11.39 1.81
CA PHE A 151 -7.65 -10.66 3.04
C PHE A 151 -8.94 -10.11 3.67
N GLU A 152 -9.18 -10.42 4.94
CA GLU A 152 -10.35 -9.92 5.68
C GLU A 152 -10.06 -8.64 6.46
N PHE A 153 -10.97 -7.67 6.34
CA PHE A 153 -11.01 -6.45 7.12
C PHE A 153 -12.26 -6.43 7.98
N HIS A 154 -12.05 -6.30 9.29
CA HIS A 154 -13.10 -6.31 10.29
C HIS A 154 -13.36 -4.88 10.78
N GLY A 155 -14.60 -4.41 10.69
CA GLY A 155 -14.97 -3.07 11.12
C GLY A 155 -16.44 -2.94 11.50
N PRO A 156 -16.90 -1.73 11.89
CA PRO A 156 -18.31 -1.49 12.22
C PRO A 156 -19.27 -1.73 11.05
N TRP A 157 -18.75 -1.83 9.82
CA TRP A 157 -19.49 -2.20 8.60
C TRP A 157 -19.61 -3.72 8.38
N GLY A 158 -19.07 -4.54 9.29
CA GLY A 158 -18.98 -5.99 9.15
C GLY A 158 -17.61 -6.45 8.65
N VAL A 159 -17.58 -7.59 7.95
CA VAL A 159 -16.37 -8.16 7.35
C VAL A 159 -16.34 -7.82 5.86
N ALA A 160 -15.27 -7.17 5.43
CA ALA A 160 -14.98 -6.95 4.01
C ALA A 160 -13.82 -7.86 3.59
N VAL A 161 -13.96 -8.57 2.48
CA VAL A 161 -12.91 -9.44 1.94
C VAL A 161 -12.35 -8.81 0.68
N ALA A 162 -11.02 -8.67 0.60
CA ALA A 162 -10.35 -8.18 -0.59
C ALA A 162 -10.60 -9.14 -1.77
N ALA A 163 -11.06 -8.59 -2.90
CA ALA A 163 -11.40 -9.39 -4.08
C ALA A 163 -10.16 -10.04 -4.73
N ASN A 164 -10.37 -11.15 -5.44
CA ASN A 164 -9.37 -11.72 -6.33
C ASN A 164 -9.17 -10.79 -7.56
N LEU A 165 -7.95 -10.31 -7.76
CA LEU A 165 -7.54 -9.43 -8.88
C LEU A 165 -6.94 -10.21 -10.06
N THR A 166 -6.78 -11.52 -9.95
CA THR A 166 -6.28 -12.34 -11.07
C THR A 166 -7.29 -12.38 -12.21
N ASN A 167 -6.82 -12.61 -13.44
CA ASN A 167 -7.69 -12.67 -14.62
C ASN A 167 -8.31 -14.08 -14.81
N GLY A 168 -8.87 -14.65 -13.74
CA GLY A 168 -9.55 -15.94 -13.70
C GLY A 168 -11.07 -15.84 -13.51
N PRO A 169 -11.80 -16.98 -13.58
CA PRO A 169 -13.27 -17.03 -13.43
C PRO A 169 -13.82 -16.47 -12.11
N ASP A 170 -13.06 -16.58 -11.04
CA ASP A 170 -13.34 -16.09 -9.70
C ASP A 170 -12.73 -14.68 -9.44
N GLY A 171 -12.03 -14.14 -10.44
CA GLY A 171 -11.38 -12.84 -10.39
C GLY A 171 -11.99 -11.84 -11.36
N LEU A 172 -11.17 -11.25 -12.23
CA LEU A 172 -11.55 -10.08 -13.03
C LEU A 172 -12.06 -10.40 -14.44
N VAL A 173 -12.09 -11.67 -14.86
CA VAL A 173 -12.29 -12.03 -16.27
C VAL A 173 -13.61 -11.51 -16.86
N ASP A 174 -14.67 -11.49 -16.06
CA ASP A 174 -16.02 -11.11 -16.50
C ASP A 174 -16.31 -9.60 -16.40
N TYR A 175 -15.45 -8.83 -15.74
CA TYR A 175 -15.59 -7.38 -15.70
C TYR A 175 -15.00 -6.76 -16.97
N SER A 176 -15.61 -5.72 -17.50
CA SER A 176 -15.02 -4.85 -18.50
C SER A 176 -13.99 -3.90 -17.88
N ASP A 177 -13.06 -3.38 -18.69
CA ASP A 177 -12.06 -2.41 -18.22
C ASP A 177 -12.71 -1.13 -17.65
N GLY A 178 -13.85 -0.71 -18.20
CA GLY A 178 -14.61 0.43 -17.69
C GLY A 178 -15.18 0.16 -16.30
N GLU A 179 -15.73 -1.04 -16.07
CA GLU A 179 -16.23 -1.43 -14.75
C GLU A 179 -15.11 -1.53 -13.71
N LEU A 180 -13.94 -2.07 -14.09
CA LEU A 180 -12.77 -2.10 -13.20
C LEU A 180 -12.37 -0.69 -12.77
N LYS A 181 -12.31 0.27 -13.70
CA LYS A 181 -11.98 1.68 -13.38
C LYS A 181 -13.01 2.33 -12.47
N VAL A 182 -14.30 2.06 -12.67
CA VAL A 182 -15.38 2.56 -11.80
C VAL A 182 -15.26 1.96 -10.40
N MET A 183 -14.98 0.66 -10.28
CA MET A 183 -14.74 0.04 -8.98
C MET A 183 -13.53 0.67 -8.27
N ILE A 184 -12.41 0.85 -8.97
CA ILE A 184 -11.16 1.43 -8.43
C ILE A 184 -11.36 2.88 -7.95
N THR A 185 -12.12 3.69 -8.68
CA THR A 185 -12.19 5.15 -8.44
C THR A 185 -13.45 5.58 -7.70
N GLN A 186 -14.54 4.81 -7.74
CA GLN A 186 -15.85 5.21 -7.22
C GLN A 186 -16.44 4.22 -6.21
N ALA A 187 -15.74 3.12 -5.90
CA ALA A 187 -16.23 2.10 -4.97
C ALA A 187 -17.59 1.50 -5.37
N LYS A 188 -17.90 1.43 -6.67
CA LYS A 188 -19.22 1.02 -7.17
C LYS A 188 -19.10 -0.20 -8.07
N ARG A 189 -19.82 -1.26 -7.71
CA ARG A 189 -19.93 -2.49 -8.50
C ARG A 189 -20.85 -2.30 -9.72
N PRO A 190 -20.76 -3.15 -10.75
CA PRO A 190 -21.63 -3.08 -11.93
C PRO A 190 -23.14 -3.13 -11.61
N ASP A 191 -23.52 -3.90 -10.59
CA ASP A 191 -24.90 -3.99 -10.09
C ASP A 191 -25.37 -2.72 -9.34
N GLY A 192 -24.49 -1.74 -9.19
CA GLY A 192 -24.74 -0.47 -8.53
C GLY A 192 -24.49 -0.46 -7.03
N THR A 193 -24.16 -1.60 -6.42
CA THR A 193 -23.88 -1.69 -4.99
C THR A 193 -22.53 -1.05 -4.64
N ALA A 194 -22.45 -0.47 -3.44
CA ALA A 194 -21.22 0.11 -2.92
C ALA A 194 -20.29 -0.99 -2.38
N MET A 195 -19.00 -0.85 -2.63
CA MET A 195 -17.97 -1.69 -2.03
C MET A 195 -17.71 -1.25 -0.58
N LEU A 196 -17.51 -2.23 0.29
CA LEU A 196 -17.17 -1.96 1.69
C LEU A 196 -15.74 -1.38 1.80
N PRO A 197 -15.45 -0.56 2.83
CA PRO A 197 -14.10 -0.10 3.16
C PRO A 197 -13.16 -1.29 3.49
N PRO A 198 -11.82 -1.11 3.50
CA PRO A 198 -11.09 0.16 3.62
C PRO A 198 -10.34 0.64 2.37
N MET A 199 -10.64 0.10 1.17
CA MET A 199 -9.93 0.49 -0.05
C MET A 199 -9.95 2.04 -0.24
N PRO A 200 -8.80 2.67 -0.54
CA PRO A 200 -8.62 4.13 -0.41
C PRO A 200 -9.14 4.92 -1.63
N TYR A 201 -10.40 4.72 -2.02
CA TYR A 201 -11.00 5.33 -3.22
C TYR A 201 -10.80 6.84 -3.37
N PRO A 202 -10.88 7.68 -2.31
CA PRO A 202 -10.66 9.13 -2.46
C PRO A 202 -9.28 9.53 -2.99
N TYR A 203 -8.27 8.66 -2.80
CA TYR A 203 -6.93 8.84 -3.35
C TYR A 203 -6.83 8.25 -4.75
N LEU A 204 -7.37 7.04 -4.96
CA LEU A 204 -7.37 6.37 -6.25
C LEU A 204 -8.17 7.13 -7.32
N ALA A 205 -9.23 7.84 -6.92
CA ALA A 205 -10.04 8.70 -7.79
C ALA A 205 -9.25 9.86 -8.44
N LYS A 206 -8.04 10.14 -7.96
CA LYS A 206 -7.15 11.19 -8.50
C LYS A 206 -6.16 10.66 -9.55
N MET A 207 -6.15 9.35 -9.82
CA MET A 207 -5.32 8.77 -10.87
C MET A 207 -5.70 9.32 -12.24
N THR A 208 -4.71 9.47 -13.10
CA THR A 208 -4.96 9.85 -14.49
C THR A 208 -5.63 8.69 -15.24
N PRO A 209 -6.38 8.97 -16.32
CA PRO A 209 -6.90 7.91 -17.19
C PRO A 209 -5.81 6.94 -17.67
N GLU A 210 -4.62 7.46 -18.01
CA GLU A 210 -3.48 6.68 -18.47
C GLU A 210 -2.91 5.75 -17.38
N ASP A 211 -2.83 6.22 -16.13
CA ASP A 211 -2.41 5.39 -15.00
C ASP A 211 -3.42 4.26 -14.76
N LEU A 212 -4.72 4.55 -14.84
CA LEU A 212 -5.77 3.55 -14.71
C LEU A 212 -5.73 2.52 -15.86
N ASP A 213 -5.47 2.96 -17.09
CA ASP A 213 -5.27 2.07 -18.23
C ASP A 213 -4.07 1.13 -18.02
N ALA A 214 -2.94 1.66 -17.54
CA ALA A 214 -1.76 0.87 -17.24
C ALA A 214 -2.05 -0.16 -16.13
N ILE A 215 -2.71 0.24 -15.05
CA ILE A 215 -3.11 -0.65 -13.95
C ILE A 215 -4.01 -1.77 -14.50
N VAL A 216 -5.07 -1.43 -15.25
CA VAL A 216 -5.97 -2.45 -15.80
C VAL A 216 -5.21 -3.40 -16.73
N LEU A 217 -4.34 -2.88 -17.61
CA LEU A 217 -3.51 -3.71 -18.48
C LEU A 217 -2.63 -4.69 -17.70
N TYR A 218 -2.06 -4.26 -16.56
CA TYR A 218 -1.32 -5.14 -15.67
C TYR A 218 -2.22 -6.21 -15.02
N LEU A 219 -3.38 -5.81 -14.46
CA LEU A 219 -4.31 -6.75 -13.82
C LEU A 219 -4.80 -7.83 -14.79
N ARG A 220 -5.04 -7.48 -16.05
CA ARG A 220 -5.39 -8.46 -17.11
C ARG A 220 -4.29 -9.50 -17.38
N LYS A 221 -3.04 -9.19 -17.07
CA LYS A 221 -1.90 -10.11 -17.21
C LYS A 221 -1.65 -10.95 -15.96
N LEU A 222 -2.33 -10.68 -14.84
CA LEU A 222 -2.20 -11.52 -13.65
C LEU A 222 -2.78 -12.91 -13.94
N PRO A 223 -1.97 -13.98 -13.82
CA PRO A 223 -2.43 -15.32 -14.12
C PRO A 223 -3.52 -15.73 -13.12
N ALA A 224 -4.54 -16.44 -13.61
CA ALA A 224 -5.54 -17.06 -12.75
C ALA A 224 -4.85 -18.00 -11.74
N LEU A 225 -5.28 -17.93 -10.49
CA LEU A 225 -4.82 -18.82 -9.43
C LEU A 225 -6.03 -19.57 -8.86
N PRO A 226 -5.94 -20.89 -8.62
CA PRO A 226 -7.05 -21.65 -8.08
C PRO A 226 -7.41 -21.16 -6.66
N ASP A 227 -8.66 -21.31 -6.24
CA ASP A 227 -9.09 -21.07 -4.87
C ASP A 227 -8.23 -21.87 -3.86
N GLN A 228 -8.15 -21.37 -2.62
CA GLN A 228 -7.57 -22.18 -1.54
C GLN A 228 -8.63 -23.16 -1.04
N GLU A 229 -8.28 -24.46 -0.98
CA GLU A 229 -9.09 -25.51 -0.36
C GLU A 229 -9.30 -25.29 1.14
#